data_AF-A0A087EER7-F1
#
_entry.id   AF-A0A087EER7-F1
#
_cell.length_a   1.000
_cell.length_b   1.000
_cell.length_c   1.000
_cell.angle_alpha   90.00
_cell.angle_beta   90.00
_cell.angle_gamma   90.00
#
_symmetry.space_group_name_H-M   'P 1'
#
loop_
_entity.id
_entity.type
_entity.pdbx_description
1 polymer ?
#
loop_
_entity_poly.entity_id
_entity_poly.type
_entity_poly.pdbx_seq_one_letter_code
_entity_poly.pdbx_strand_id
1 'polypeptide(L)'
;MAENPKQLGAYGERYAAAWLELQGWYVLERNWRTRFGELDIIMLDPKHTVVFVEVKTRRSTRQGLPQEAVTSNKQANLRHAALAWLHEVDHRISNNGLRFDVITNIVGRKEVSTRHIKEAF
;
A
#
# COMPACT_ATOMS: atom_id res chain seq x y z
N MET A 1 -12.96 -3.95 17.59
CA MET A 1 -12.36 -4.70 16.45
C MET A 1 -13.17 -4.35 15.20
N ALA A 2 -12.56 -4.22 14.03
CA ALA A 2 -13.29 -3.88 12.80
C ALA A 2 -14.45 -4.87 12.55
N GLU A 3 -15.68 -4.38 12.38
CA GLU A 3 -16.91 -5.19 12.36
C GLU A 3 -17.20 -5.75 10.96
N ASN A 4 -16.74 -5.07 9.89
CA ASN A 4 -16.93 -5.48 8.50
C ASN A 4 -15.63 -5.43 7.65
N PRO A 5 -15.61 -6.01 6.44
CA PRO A 5 -14.43 -6.04 5.58
C PRO A 5 -13.88 -4.65 5.22
N LYS A 6 -14.74 -3.65 5.02
CA LYS A 6 -14.34 -2.28 4.69
C LYS A 6 -13.61 -1.61 5.86
N GLN A 7 -14.13 -1.75 7.07
CA GLN A 7 -13.49 -1.27 8.29
C GLN A 7 -12.16 -1.99 8.55
N LEU A 8 -12.07 -3.29 8.19
CA LEU A 8 -10.84 -4.05 8.30
C LEU A 8 -9.77 -3.55 7.32
N GLY A 9 -10.15 -3.26 6.07
CA GLY A 9 -9.28 -2.63 5.08
C GLY A 9 -8.74 -1.29 5.58
N ALA A 10 -9.62 -0.37 5.94
CA ALA A 10 -9.25 0.95 6.46
C ALA A 10 -8.42 0.90 7.77
N TYR A 11 -8.65 -0.11 8.62
CA TYR A 11 -7.78 -0.35 9.77
C TYR A 11 -6.38 -0.78 9.33
N GLY A 12 -6.29 -1.73 8.41
CA GLY A 12 -5.03 -2.22 7.90
C GLY A 12 -4.21 -1.19 7.14
N GLU A 13 -4.83 -0.33 6.35
CA GLU A 13 -4.16 0.81 5.69
C GLU A 13 -3.58 1.78 6.71
N ARG A 14 -4.36 2.15 7.74
CA ARG A 14 -3.88 3.02 8.84
C ARG A 14 -2.72 2.38 9.58
N TYR A 15 -2.83 1.09 9.88
CA TYR A 15 -1.77 0.35 10.53
C TYR A 15 -0.50 0.28 9.67
N ALA A 16 -0.63 -0.01 8.37
CA ALA A 16 0.50 -0.11 7.45
C ALA A 16 1.25 1.22 7.30
N ALA A 17 0.52 2.32 7.16
CA ALA A 17 1.11 3.67 7.12
C ALA A 17 1.92 3.94 8.39
N ALA A 18 1.30 3.77 9.57
CA ALA A 18 1.97 3.99 10.85
C ALA A 18 3.20 3.08 11.04
N TRP A 19 3.10 1.81 10.61
CA TRP A 19 4.21 0.86 10.69
C TRP A 19 5.41 1.26 9.81
N LEU A 20 5.17 1.85 8.64
CA LEU A 20 6.21 2.39 7.76
C LEU A 20 6.76 3.73 8.29
N GLU A 21 5.91 4.60 8.82
CA GLU A 21 6.33 5.87 9.44
C GLU A 21 7.31 5.64 10.60
N LEU A 22 7.07 4.61 11.43
CA LEU A 22 8.00 4.19 12.50
C LEU A 22 9.37 3.74 11.98
N GLN A 23 9.48 3.42 10.69
CA GLN A 23 10.74 3.05 10.02
C GLN A 23 11.37 4.23 9.27
N GLY A 24 10.88 5.45 9.48
CA GLY A 24 11.39 6.68 8.87
C GLY A 24 10.85 6.97 7.47
N TRP A 25 9.76 6.32 7.06
CA TRP A 25 9.07 6.65 5.82
C TRP A 25 8.16 7.85 6.01
N TYR A 26 7.95 8.62 4.94
CA TYR A 26 7.08 9.79 4.95
C TYR A 26 5.84 9.55 4.12
N VAL A 27 4.65 9.82 4.67
CA VAL A 27 3.39 9.72 3.91
C VAL A 27 3.29 10.89 2.95
N LEU A 28 3.12 10.59 1.66
CA LEU A 28 2.82 11.58 0.62
C LEU A 28 1.30 11.72 0.47
N GLU A 29 0.61 10.59 0.33
CA GLU A 29 -0.84 10.58 0.21
C GLU A 29 -1.43 9.21 0.56
N ARG A 30 -2.74 9.16 0.82
CA ARG A 30 -3.48 7.94 1.15
C ARG A 30 -4.85 7.94 0.49
N ASN A 31 -5.31 6.76 0.09
CA ASN A 31 -6.63 6.53 -0.52
C ASN A 31 -6.88 7.45 -1.73
N TRP A 32 -5.84 7.68 -2.55
CA TRP A 32 -5.94 8.55 -3.72
C TRP A 32 -6.66 7.83 -4.85
N ARG A 33 -7.63 8.50 -5.47
CA ARG A 33 -8.56 7.88 -6.43
C ARG A 33 -8.39 8.45 -7.82
N THR A 34 -8.49 7.55 -8.79
CA THR A 34 -8.49 7.87 -10.21
C THR A 34 -9.45 6.97 -10.97
N ARG A 35 -9.66 7.25 -12.26
CA ARG A 35 -10.46 6.38 -13.15
C ARG A 35 -9.90 4.96 -13.29
N PHE A 36 -8.61 4.77 -13.00
CA PHE A 36 -7.94 3.47 -13.08
C PHE A 36 -8.04 2.64 -11.80
N GLY A 37 -8.51 3.23 -10.69
CA GLY A 37 -8.58 2.57 -9.38
C GLY A 37 -8.18 3.50 -8.24
N GLU A 38 -7.78 2.88 -7.12
CA GLU A 38 -7.35 3.57 -5.90
C GLU A 38 -5.90 3.17 -5.59
N LEU A 39 -5.09 4.14 -5.15
CA LEU A 39 -3.77 3.94 -4.55
C LEU A 39 -3.93 4.03 -3.04
N ASP A 40 -3.75 2.91 -2.34
CA ASP A 40 -4.01 2.82 -0.90
C ASP A 40 -3.08 3.78 -0.11
N ILE A 41 -1.77 3.71 -0.35
CA ILE A 41 -0.76 4.56 0.31
C ILE A 41 0.34 4.91 -0.69
N ILE A 42 0.76 6.17 -0.68
CA ILE A 42 1.89 6.70 -1.42
C ILE A 42 2.86 7.28 -0.41
N MET A 43 4.12 6.84 -0.42
CA MET A 43 5.11 7.22 0.57
C MET A 43 6.47 7.52 -0.06
N LEU A 44 7.29 8.29 0.65
CA LEU A 44 8.71 8.43 0.37
C LEU A 44 9.49 7.54 1.34
N ASP A 45 10.30 6.62 0.83
CA ASP A 45 11.17 5.80 1.67
C ASP A 45 12.44 6.57 2.11
N PRO A 46 13.20 6.06 3.11
CA PRO A 46 14.42 6.74 3.58
C PRO A 46 15.52 6.93 2.52
N LYS A 47 15.42 6.27 1.37
CA LYS A 47 16.34 6.43 0.23
C LYS A 47 15.80 7.41 -0.82
N HIS A 48 14.75 8.18 -0.49
CA HIS A 48 14.08 9.10 -1.39
C HIS A 48 13.44 8.41 -2.62
N THR A 49 12.97 7.17 -2.48
CA THR A 49 12.16 6.50 -3.51
C THR A 49 10.68 6.79 -3.25
N VAL A 50 9.90 7.16 -4.29
CA VAL A 50 8.44 7.21 -4.17
C VAL A 50 7.90 5.78 -4.29
N VAL A 51 7.13 5.37 -3.30
CA VAL A 51 6.64 4.00 -3.17
C VAL A 51 5.12 4.00 -3.12
N PHE A 52 4.51 3.27 -4.05
CA PHE A 52 3.09 2.98 -4.07
C PHE A 52 2.86 1.65 -3.35
N VAL A 53 2.20 1.69 -2.20
CA VAL A 53 2.02 0.53 -1.32
C VAL A 53 0.57 0.06 -1.37
N GLU A 54 0.34 -1.13 -1.92
CA GLU A 54 -0.94 -1.81 -1.82
C GLU A 54 -1.05 -2.56 -0.49
N VAL A 55 -2.17 -2.43 0.21
CA VAL A 55 -2.38 -3.03 1.53
C VAL A 55 -3.44 -4.11 1.48
N LYS A 56 -3.07 -5.32 1.88
CA LYS A 56 -3.98 -6.46 2.02
C LYS A 56 -4.14 -6.82 3.48
N THR A 57 -5.38 -6.77 3.97
CA THR A 57 -5.67 -7.06 5.38
C THR A 57 -6.66 -8.19 5.52
N ARG A 58 -6.32 -9.19 6.33
CA ARG A 58 -7.14 -10.39 6.57
C ARG A 58 -7.11 -10.81 8.04
N ARG A 59 -8.10 -11.59 8.47
CA ARG A 59 -8.20 -12.12 9.84
C ARG A 59 -7.50 -13.47 10.06
N SER A 60 -7.13 -14.18 9.00
CA SER A 60 -6.43 -15.47 9.13
C SER A 60 -5.58 -15.79 7.89
N THR A 61 -4.67 -16.74 8.03
CA THR A 61 -3.82 -17.30 6.96
C THR A 61 -4.51 -18.36 6.10
N ARG A 62 -5.76 -18.75 6.40
CA ARG A 62 -6.47 -19.86 5.71
C ARG A 62 -6.71 -19.63 4.21
N GLN A 63 -6.46 -18.44 3.69
CA GLN A 63 -6.59 -18.11 2.27
C GLN A 63 -5.24 -17.65 1.69
N GLY A 64 -4.49 -18.61 1.13
CA GLY A 64 -3.41 -18.39 0.14
C GLY A 64 -2.14 -17.65 0.61
N LEU A 65 -1.03 -17.89 -0.10
CA LEU A 65 0.21 -17.14 0.09
C LEU A 65 0.06 -15.72 -0.50
N PRO A 66 0.67 -14.68 0.12
CA PRO A 66 0.64 -13.29 -0.35
C PRO A 66 1.15 -13.05 -1.78
N GLN A 67 1.97 -13.95 -2.31
CA GLN A 67 2.69 -13.78 -3.57
C GLN A 67 1.76 -13.81 -4.80
N GLU A 68 0.51 -14.27 -4.62
CA GLU A 68 -0.54 -14.27 -5.64
C GLU A 68 -1.46 -13.02 -5.54
N ALA A 69 -1.20 -12.09 -4.61
CA ALA A 69 -2.21 -11.14 -4.13
C ALA A 69 -2.52 -9.93 -5.04
N VAL A 70 -1.73 -9.70 -6.10
CA VAL A 70 -1.99 -8.63 -7.07
C VAL A 70 -1.92 -9.20 -8.48
N THR A 71 -3.10 -9.44 -9.06
CA THR A 71 -3.23 -9.95 -10.44
C THR A 71 -2.59 -9.00 -11.45
N SER A 72 -2.15 -9.53 -12.60
CA SER A 72 -1.56 -8.71 -13.69
C SER A 72 -2.43 -7.52 -14.09
N ASN A 73 -3.75 -7.71 -14.17
CA ASN A 73 -4.71 -6.63 -14.43
C ASN A 73 -4.69 -5.58 -13.33
N LYS A 74 -4.62 -5.99 -12.05
CA LYS A 74 -4.52 -5.04 -10.94
C LYS A 74 -3.19 -4.28 -10.97
N GLN A 75 -2.08 -4.94 -11.28
CA GLN A 75 -0.78 -4.29 -11.45
C GLN A 75 -0.81 -3.23 -12.56
N ALA A 76 -1.42 -3.53 -13.71
CA ALA A 76 -1.56 -2.58 -14.80
C ALA A 76 -2.37 -1.34 -14.37
N ASN A 77 -3.47 -1.54 -13.67
CA ASN A 77 -4.29 -0.45 -13.13
C ASN A 77 -3.54 0.40 -12.10
N LEU A 78 -2.78 -0.23 -11.20
CA LEU A 78 -1.95 0.48 -10.23
C LEU A 78 -0.84 1.30 -10.91
N ARG A 79 -0.22 0.78 -11.97
CA ARG A 79 0.75 1.53 -12.78
C ARG A 79 0.11 2.74 -13.45
N HIS A 80 -1.06 2.59 -14.06
CA HIS A 80 -1.79 3.73 -14.64
C HIS A 80 -2.21 4.76 -13.58
N ALA A 81 -2.62 4.31 -12.40
CA ALA A 81 -2.97 5.19 -11.30
C ALA A 81 -1.74 5.96 -10.77
N ALA A 82 -0.61 5.29 -10.58
CA ALA A 82 0.65 5.92 -10.20
C ALA A 82 1.11 6.98 -11.20
N LEU A 83 1.02 6.68 -12.51
CA LEU A 83 1.32 7.66 -13.55
C LEU A 83 0.39 8.88 -13.44
N ALA A 84 -0.91 8.65 -13.28
CA ALA A 84 -1.87 9.74 -13.13
C ALA A 84 -1.56 10.61 -11.90
N TRP A 85 -1.19 9.99 -10.76
CA TRP A 85 -0.77 10.70 -9.56
C TRP A 85 0.47 11.57 -9.81
N LEU A 86 1.50 11.02 -10.46
CA LEU A 86 2.75 11.73 -10.79
C LEU A 86 2.56 12.89 -11.78
N HIS A 87 1.48 12.88 -12.56
CA HIS A 87 1.17 13.94 -13.52
C HIS A 87 0.53 15.18 -12.88
N GLU A 88 0.02 15.09 -11.65
CA GLU A 88 -0.52 16.24 -10.95
C GLU A 88 0.61 17.19 -10.52
N VAL A 89 0.42 18.48 -10.74
CA VAL A 89 1.47 19.50 -10.54
C VAL A 89 1.97 19.54 -9.09
N ASP A 90 1.06 19.31 -8.15
CA ASP A 90 1.33 19.34 -6.71
C ASP A 90 2.09 18.09 -6.22
N HIS A 91 2.24 17.05 -7.07
CA HIS A 91 2.92 15.79 -6.73
C HIS A 91 4.33 15.70 -7.31
N ARG A 92 4.88 16.81 -7.82
CA ARG A 92 6.26 16.88 -8.32
C ARG A 92 7.25 16.86 -7.16
N ILE A 93 7.77 15.68 -6.87
CA ILE A 93 8.71 15.45 -5.77
C ILE A 93 10.04 14.95 -6.34
N SER A 94 11.15 15.57 -5.92
CA SER A 94 12.49 15.05 -6.23
C SER A 94 12.66 13.68 -5.59
N ASN A 95 12.93 12.67 -6.40
CA ASN A 95 13.04 11.28 -5.96
C ASN A 95 14.12 10.53 -6.76
N ASN A 96 14.60 9.43 -6.19
CA ASN A 96 15.62 8.57 -6.76
C ASN A 96 15.03 7.40 -7.56
N GLY A 97 13.70 7.28 -7.63
CA GLY A 97 13.03 6.20 -8.32
C GLY A 97 11.59 5.99 -7.84
N LEU A 98 10.92 5.06 -8.51
CA LEU A 98 9.56 4.61 -8.21
C LEU A 98 9.57 3.12 -7.88
N ARG A 99 8.75 2.71 -6.91
CA ARG A 99 8.61 1.30 -6.53
C ARG A 99 7.15 0.95 -6.20
N PHE A 100 6.75 -0.27 -6.50
CA PHE A 100 5.48 -0.83 -6.04
C PHE A 100 5.75 -1.88 -4.97
N ASP A 101 5.16 -1.69 -3.80
CA ASP A 101 5.28 -2.60 -2.67
C ASP A 101 3.91 -3.16 -2.30
N VAL A 102 3.91 -4.33 -1.65
CA VAL A 102 2.71 -4.92 -1.04
C VAL A 102 2.95 -5.12 0.44
N ILE A 103 2.04 -4.60 1.27
CA ILE A 103 1.97 -4.94 2.69
C ILE A 103 0.81 -5.88 2.93
N THR A 104 1.08 -7.01 3.59
CA THR A 104 0.05 -7.92 4.06
C THR A 104 -0.04 -7.91 5.58
N ASN A 105 -1.22 -7.60 6.10
CA ASN A 105 -1.54 -7.60 7.51
C ASN A 105 -2.46 -8.78 7.85
N ILE A 106 -2.08 -9.53 8.88
CA ILE A 106 -2.92 -10.56 9.49
C ILE A 106 -3.31 -10.07 10.88
N VAL A 107 -4.57 -9.65 11.01
CA VAL A 107 -5.11 -9.08 12.23
C VAL A 107 -5.67 -10.20 13.09
N GLY A 108 -4.90 -10.60 14.09
CA GLY A 108 -5.32 -11.52 15.15
C GLY A 108 -6.08 -10.81 16.27
N ARG A 109 -6.41 -11.55 17.33
CA ARG A 109 -7.11 -10.99 18.51
C ARG A 109 -6.23 -10.07 19.36
N LYS A 110 -4.92 -10.33 19.42
CA LYS A 110 -3.97 -9.63 20.29
C LYS A 110 -2.83 -8.93 19.54
N GLU A 111 -2.57 -9.33 18.31
CA GLU A 111 -1.42 -8.88 17.53
C GLU A 111 -1.77 -8.74 16.06
N VAL A 112 -0.99 -7.91 15.36
CA VAL A 112 -1.02 -7.78 13.91
C VAL A 112 0.31 -8.28 13.38
N SER A 113 0.27 -9.37 12.61
CA SER A 113 1.43 -9.86 11.90
C SER A 113 1.52 -9.15 10.55
N THR A 114 2.62 -8.46 10.31
CA THR A 114 2.85 -7.67 9.10
C THR A 114 4.00 -8.21 8.29
N ARG A 115 3.80 -8.31 6.98
CA ARG A 115 4.84 -8.64 6.00
C ARG A 115 4.87 -7.56 4.94
N HIS A 116 6.07 -7.07 4.64
CA HIS A 116 6.34 -6.10 3.59
C HIS A 116 7.10 -6.78 2.47
N ILE A 117 6.47 -6.85 1.29
CA ILE A 117 7.07 -7.34 0.06
C ILE A 117 7.47 -6.10 -0.73
N LYS A 118 8.78 -5.85 -0.78
CA LYS A 118 9.34 -4.76 -1.59
C LYS A 118 9.47 -5.20 -3.04
N GLU A 119 9.36 -4.26 -3.97
CA GLU A 119 9.52 -4.52 -5.42
C GLU A 119 8.58 -5.65 -5.88
N ALA A 120 7.31 -5.56 -5.48
CA ALA A 120 6.37 -6.63 -5.68
C ALA A 120 6.03 -6.86 -7.17
N PHE A 121 6.11 -5.82 -8.01
CA PHE A 121 5.89 -5.87 -9.46
C PHE A 121 6.30 -4.56 -10.17
#